data_AF-A0A6N8IF08-F1
#
_entry.id   AF-A0A6N8IF08-F1
#
_cell.length_a   1.000
_cell.length_b   1.000
_cell.length_c   1.000
_cell.angle_alpha   90.00
_cell.angle_beta   90.00
_cell.angle_gamma   90.00
#
_symmetry.space_group_name_H-M   'P 1'
#
loop_
_entity.id
_entity.type
_entity.pdbx_description
1 polymer ?
#
loop_
_entity_poly.entity_id
_entity_poly.type
_entity_poly.pdbx_seq_one_letter_code
_entity_poly.pdbx_strand_id
1 'polypeptide(L)'
;MTAFTDVFERKEVKYRLDARQAETMRRALEGRMMPDVYGRTTVRSLYLDTPERALIERSLDKPLYKEKLRLRCYGAPTDDSLVFVEIKKKYKGIVYKRRVGCSYAAARAFLGGVSYEDACACFPLADAGAAAESCAPRSLQIAAEIDQLLVRHAPLVPSMLIRCERVAYAPAPLLPADVPCDLRITFDERIAYRDLFASGSSTTPLLRTGEAVMEVKASGPFPLWLVRALGEGHVYPTSFSKYGAAYRACEPMLRPVAEAPEVERRGAHTSQAAADQQAERFAAAPHSSHPRRFRAPAMTSAKKGGRCA
;
A
#
# COMPACT_ATOMS: atom_id res chain seq x y z
N MET A 1 3.20 -1.74 -34.40
CA MET A 1 2.39 -0.83 -33.57
C MET A 1 1.80 -1.63 -32.43
N THR A 2 2.48 -1.68 -31.29
CA THR A 2 2.02 -2.35 -30.08
C THR A 2 1.03 -1.43 -29.36
N ALA A 3 -0.25 -1.80 -29.40
CA ALA A 3 -1.29 -1.12 -28.65
C ALA A 3 -1.00 -1.24 -27.15
N PHE A 4 -0.58 -0.14 -26.54
CA PHE A 4 -0.50 -0.02 -25.09
C PHE A 4 -1.93 -0.14 -24.53
N THR A 5 -2.25 -1.24 -23.89
CA THR A 5 -3.48 -1.35 -23.11
C THR A 5 -3.28 -0.50 -21.85
N ASP A 6 -3.85 0.70 -21.85
CA ASP A 6 -3.55 1.75 -20.86
C ASP A 6 -4.23 1.53 -19.49
N VAL A 7 -5.01 0.47 -19.31
CA VAL A 7 -5.60 0.10 -18.01
C VAL A 7 -5.74 -1.42 -17.88
N PHE A 8 -4.77 -2.08 -17.26
CA PHE A 8 -4.96 -3.43 -16.70
C PHE A 8 -5.08 -3.33 -15.18
N GLU A 9 -6.22 -3.77 -14.64
CA GLU A 9 -6.43 -3.91 -13.21
C GLU A 9 -5.63 -5.12 -12.70
N ARG A 10 -4.46 -4.88 -12.13
CA ARG A 10 -3.66 -5.92 -11.47
C ARG A 10 -4.05 -6.00 -10.00
N LYS A 11 -4.37 -7.21 -9.52
CA LYS A 11 -4.59 -7.48 -8.10
C LYS A 11 -3.25 -7.49 -7.38
N GLU A 12 -3.08 -6.61 -6.39
CA GLU A 12 -1.91 -6.58 -5.49
C GLU A 12 -2.32 -7.15 -4.12
N VAL A 13 -1.74 -8.29 -3.74
CA VAL A 13 -1.95 -8.91 -2.42
C VAL A 13 -0.66 -8.86 -1.63
N LYS A 14 -0.75 -8.54 -0.34
CA LYS A 14 0.41 -8.43 0.56
C LYS A 14 0.38 -9.50 1.63
N TYR A 15 1.56 -9.89 2.06
CA TYR A 15 1.78 -10.92 3.06
C TYR A 15 2.89 -10.43 4.00
N ARG A 16 2.68 -10.61 5.31
CA ARG A 16 3.74 -10.43 6.30
C ARG A 16 4.30 -11.81 6.61
N LEU A 17 5.58 -11.98 6.40
CA LEU A 17 6.26 -13.26 6.50
C LEU A 17 7.23 -13.22 7.67
N ASP A 18 7.23 -14.28 8.48
CA ASP A 18 8.37 -14.58 9.33
C ASP A 18 9.56 -15.12 8.51
N ALA A 19 10.69 -15.36 9.17
CA ALA A 19 11.91 -15.82 8.51
C ALA A 19 11.75 -17.18 7.81
N ARG A 20 10.99 -18.11 8.40
CA ARG A 20 10.75 -19.44 7.81
C ARG A 20 9.83 -19.32 6.61
N GLN A 21 8.75 -18.56 6.74
CA GLN A 21 7.81 -18.31 5.64
C GLN A 21 8.48 -17.60 4.47
N ALA A 22 9.32 -16.60 4.73
CA ALA A 22 10.07 -15.90 3.69
C ALA A 22 10.98 -16.84 2.91
N GLU A 23 11.64 -17.77 3.60
CA GLU A 23 12.50 -18.79 2.99
C GLU A 23 11.70 -19.82 2.18
N THR A 24 10.61 -20.35 2.74
CA THR A 24 9.69 -21.25 2.02
C THR A 24 9.19 -20.61 0.73
N MET A 25 8.77 -19.34 0.79
CA MET A 25 8.27 -18.64 -0.39
C MET A 25 9.37 -18.38 -1.43
N ARG A 26 10.61 -18.08 -1.02
CA ARG A 26 11.74 -17.93 -1.95
C ARG A 26 12.03 -19.22 -2.70
N ARG A 27 12.09 -20.35 -2.00
CA ARG A 27 12.31 -21.67 -2.61
C ARG A 27 11.21 -22.02 -3.61
N ALA A 28 9.96 -21.66 -3.32
CA ALA A 28 8.86 -21.87 -4.25
C ALA A 28 9.02 -21.10 -5.59
N LEU A 29 9.77 -19.99 -5.59
CA LEU A 29 10.07 -19.23 -6.80
C LEU A 29 11.18 -19.83 -7.65
N GLU A 30 12.03 -20.69 -7.07
CA GLU A 30 13.15 -21.31 -7.78
C GLU A 30 12.66 -22.07 -9.01
N GLY A 31 13.35 -21.86 -10.13
CA GLY A 31 12.98 -22.46 -11.41
C GLY A 31 11.70 -21.90 -12.05
N ARG A 32 11.02 -20.90 -11.46
CA ARG A 32 9.80 -20.26 -12.00
C ARG A 32 9.87 -18.74 -12.08
N MET A 33 10.65 -18.11 -11.22
CA MET A 33 10.85 -16.66 -11.26
C MET A 33 12.32 -16.35 -11.05
N MET A 34 12.78 -15.27 -11.69
CA MET A 34 14.14 -14.75 -11.52
C MET A 34 14.07 -13.33 -10.97
N PRO A 35 15.09 -12.90 -10.20
CA PRO A 35 15.27 -11.49 -9.90
C PRO A 35 15.19 -10.66 -11.19
N ASP A 36 14.46 -9.56 -11.16
CA ASP A 36 14.38 -8.66 -12.31
C ASP A 36 15.72 -7.94 -12.55
N VAL A 37 15.80 -7.15 -13.62
CA VAL A 37 17.01 -6.40 -13.98
C VAL A 37 17.49 -5.42 -12.90
N TYR A 38 16.63 -5.06 -11.94
CA TYR A 38 16.97 -4.21 -10.81
C TYR A 38 17.38 -5.03 -9.57
N GLY A 39 17.23 -6.36 -9.61
CA GLY A 39 17.73 -7.30 -8.61
C GLY A 39 17.39 -6.90 -7.18
N ARG A 40 18.43 -6.85 -6.33
CA ARG A 40 18.33 -6.34 -4.96
C ARG A 40 18.61 -4.84 -4.96
N THR A 41 17.60 -4.04 -4.60
CA THR A 41 17.69 -2.58 -4.57
C THR A 41 17.26 -2.02 -3.22
N THR A 42 18.03 -1.07 -2.68
CA THR A 42 17.57 -0.25 -1.58
C THR A 42 16.53 0.77 -2.06
N VAL A 43 15.30 0.65 -1.61
CA VAL A 43 14.24 1.63 -1.87
C VAL A 43 14.14 2.57 -0.68
N ARG A 44 14.18 3.87 -0.95
CA ARG A 44 13.92 4.92 0.05
C ARG A 44 12.65 5.67 -0.35
N SER A 45 11.78 5.91 0.60
CA SER A 45 10.51 6.63 0.39
C SER A 45 10.34 7.63 1.52
N LEU A 46 10.48 8.91 1.19
CA LEU A 46 10.17 10.03 2.06
C LEU A 46 8.67 10.32 1.95
N TYR A 47 7.93 10.11 3.03
CA TYR A 47 6.52 10.47 3.11
C TYR A 47 6.37 11.93 3.56
N LEU A 48 5.51 12.66 2.87
CA LEU A 48 5.11 14.00 3.25
C LEU A 48 3.73 13.93 3.93
N ASP A 49 3.56 14.70 4.98
CA ASP A 49 2.32 14.80 5.75
C ASP A 49 2.22 16.20 6.37
N THR A 50 1.08 16.52 6.98
CA THR A 50 0.95 17.75 7.76
C THR A 50 1.84 17.66 9.01
N PRO A 51 2.17 18.79 9.66
CA PRO A 51 2.92 18.78 10.91
C PRO A 51 2.28 17.87 11.98
N GLU A 52 0.95 17.80 12.01
CA GLU A 52 0.16 16.98 12.92
C GLU A 52 -0.05 15.54 12.43
N ARG A 53 0.50 15.16 11.26
CA ARG A 53 0.36 13.82 10.66
C ARG A 53 -1.08 13.43 10.33
N ALA A 54 -1.91 14.41 9.96
CA ALA A 54 -3.33 14.21 9.72
C ALA A 54 -3.62 13.21 8.57
N LEU A 55 -2.77 13.14 7.53
CA LEU A 55 -3.00 12.22 6.42
C LEU A 55 -2.80 10.76 6.82
N ILE A 56 -1.78 10.45 7.62
CA ILE A 56 -1.53 9.08 8.06
C ILE A 56 -2.55 8.61 9.08
N GLU A 57 -2.91 9.44 10.06
CA GLU A 57 -3.97 9.15 11.03
C GLU A 57 -5.28 8.85 10.32
N ARG A 58 -5.74 9.80 9.50
CA ARG A 58 -6.93 9.62 8.67
C ARG A 58 -6.80 8.41 7.76
N SER A 59 -5.63 8.09 7.24
CA SER A 59 -5.43 6.87 6.44
C SER A 59 -5.66 5.58 7.26
N LEU A 60 -5.30 5.58 8.55
CA LEU A 60 -5.43 4.43 9.44
C LEU A 60 -6.89 4.17 9.84
N ASP A 61 -7.74 5.21 9.88
CA ASP A 61 -9.19 5.10 10.09
C ASP A 61 -9.94 4.46 8.91
N LYS A 62 -9.24 4.23 7.79
CA LYS A 62 -9.78 3.62 6.56
C LYS A 62 -11.05 4.34 6.03
N PRO A 63 -11.03 5.68 5.88
CA PRO A 63 -12.14 6.45 5.33
C PRO A 63 -12.42 6.08 3.88
N LEU A 64 -13.58 6.54 3.39
CA LEU A 64 -14.02 6.37 2.01
C LEU A 64 -12.98 6.84 0.99
N TYR A 65 -12.35 8.00 1.26
CA TYR A 65 -11.29 8.61 0.46
C TYR A 65 -10.05 8.82 1.32
N LYS A 66 -8.87 8.47 0.82
CA LYS A 66 -7.58 8.86 1.41
C LYS A 66 -6.51 9.00 0.35
N GLU A 67 -5.50 9.81 0.63
CA GLU A 67 -4.37 10.00 -0.25
C GLU A 67 -3.06 10.05 0.54
N LYS A 68 -1.94 9.81 -0.16
CA LYS A 68 -0.59 9.90 0.38
C LYS A 68 0.33 10.48 -0.68
N LEU A 69 1.22 11.35 -0.26
CA LEU A 69 2.32 11.87 -1.07
C LEU A 69 3.63 11.29 -0.57
N ARG A 70 4.51 10.91 -1.51
CA ARG A 70 5.87 10.52 -1.17
C ARG A 70 6.85 10.84 -2.28
N LEU A 71 8.08 11.15 -1.89
CA LEU A 71 9.25 11.15 -2.77
C LEU A 71 9.97 9.81 -2.64
N ARG A 72 10.21 9.13 -3.77
CA ARG A 72 10.85 7.82 -3.81
C ARG A 72 12.13 7.86 -4.62
N CYS A 73 13.19 7.28 -4.07
CA CYS A 73 14.45 7.06 -4.77
C CYS A 73 14.92 5.61 -4.62
N TYR A 74 15.76 5.19 -5.56
CA TYR A 74 16.44 3.89 -5.58
C TYR A 74 17.92 4.14 -5.32
N GLY A 75 18.50 3.46 -4.34
CA GLY A 75 19.84 3.80 -3.87
C GLY A 75 19.86 5.10 -3.06
N ALA A 76 21.06 5.62 -2.81
CA ALA A 76 21.25 6.93 -2.20
C ALA A 76 21.24 7.98 -3.33
N PRO A 77 20.32 8.96 -3.32
CA PRO A 77 20.23 9.92 -4.41
C PRO A 77 21.39 10.93 -4.34
N THR A 78 21.97 11.22 -5.50
CA THR A 78 22.65 12.48 -5.80
C THR A 78 21.65 13.48 -6.36
N ASP A 79 22.04 14.74 -6.52
CA ASP A 79 21.15 15.78 -7.07
C ASP A 79 20.61 15.45 -8.47
N ASP A 80 21.40 14.78 -9.31
CA ASP A 80 21.01 14.37 -10.67
C ASP A 80 20.29 13.02 -10.72
N SER A 81 20.17 12.32 -9.59
CA SER A 81 19.54 11.00 -9.55
C SER A 81 18.07 11.07 -9.93
N LEU A 82 17.61 10.16 -10.80
CA LEU A 82 16.19 10.00 -11.10
C LEU A 82 15.43 9.56 -9.85
N VAL A 83 14.48 10.40 -9.44
CA VAL A 83 13.56 10.15 -8.32
C VAL A 83 12.12 10.28 -8.79
N PHE A 84 11.19 9.78 -7.98
CA PHE A 84 9.77 9.79 -8.31
C PHE A 84 8.96 10.47 -7.22
N VAL A 85 8.24 11.54 -7.57
CA VAL A 85 7.19 12.10 -6.71
C VAL A 85 5.91 11.32 -7.01
N GLU A 86 5.43 10.58 -6.01
CA GLU A 86 4.33 9.64 -6.16
C GLU A 86 3.13 10.04 -5.32
N ILE A 87 1.95 10.06 -5.95
CA ILE A 87 0.66 10.23 -5.30
C ILE A 87 -0.10 8.91 -5.31
N LYS A 88 -0.62 8.51 -4.15
CA LYS A 88 -1.45 7.32 -3.99
C LYS A 88 -2.80 7.70 -3.39
N LYS A 89 -3.85 7.68 -4.21
CA LYS A 89 -5.24 7.90 -3.80
C LYS A 89 -5.95 6.56 -3.61
N LYS A 90 -6.86 6.46 -2.65
CA LYS A 90 -7.76 5.32 -2.45
C LYS A 90 -9.17 5.83 -2.25
N TYR A 91 -10.10 5.43 -3.12
CA TYR A 91 -11.51 5.80 -3.06
C TYR A 91 -12.38 4.55 -3.16
N LYS A 92 -13.33 4.36 -2.22
CA LYS A 92 -14.24 3.20 -2.20
C LYS A 92 -13.53 1.85 -2.39
N GLY A 93 -12.35 1.68 -1.77
CA GLY A 93 -11.57 0.45 -1.89
C GLY A 93 -10.59 0.41 -3.07
N ILE A 94 -10.81 1.22 -4.12
CA ILE A 94 -10.00 1.25 -5.35
C ILE A 94 -8.79 2.15 -5.14
N VAL A 95 -7.61 1.70 -5.57
CA VAL A 95 -6.33 2.41 -5.41
C VAL A 95 -5.89 2.98 -6.76
N TYR A 96 -5.57 4.27 -6.77
CA TYR A 96 -4.99 4.96 -7.91
C TYR A 96 -3.57 5.42 -7.53
N LYS A 97 -2.56 5.00 -8.29
CA LYS A 97 -1.17 5.42 -8.08
C LYS A 97 -0.66 6.11 -9.33
N ARG A 98 -0.19 7.35 -9.18
CA ARG A 98 0.42 8.13 -10.24
C ARG A 98 1.75 8.68 -9.76
N ARG A 99 2.66 8.99 -10.67
CA ARG A 99 3.97 9.56 -10.34
C ARG A 99 4.53 10.35 -11.50
N VAL A 100 5.39 11.29 -11.17
CA VAL A 100 6.29 11.96 -12.11
C VAL A 100 7.72 11.61 -11.74
N GLY A 101 8.59 11.47 -12.75
CA GLY A 101 10.02 11.26 -12.56
C GLY A 101 10.76 12.55 -12.87
N CYS A 102 11.73 12.93 -12.04
CA CYS A 102 12.59 14.10 -12.26
C CYS A 102 13.93 13.90 -11.53
N SER A 103 14.88 14.83 -11.67
CA SER A 103 16.10 14.83 -10.87
C SER A 103 15.77 15.07 -9.39
N TYR A 104 16.66 14.66 -8.49
CA TYR A 104 16.44 14.90 -7.05
C TYR A 104 16.42 16.38 -6.71
N ALA A 105 17.27 17.19 -7.36
CA ALA A 105 17.26 18.64 -7.24
C ALA A 105 15.92 19.24 -7.73
N ALA A 106 15.41 18.81 -8.90
CA ALA A 106 14.09 19.23 -9.38
C ALA A 106 12.97 18.84 -8.40
N ALA A 107 12.99 17.62 -7.87
CA ALA A 107 11.98 17.16 -6.91
C ALA A 107 11.97 18.02 -5.63
N ARG A 108 13.15 18.42 -5.14
CA ARG A 108 13.27 19.32 -3.99
C ARG A 108 12.74 20.71 -4.28
N ALA A 109 13.07 21.28 -5.44
CA ALA A 109 12.57 22.59 -5.86
C ALA A 109 11.04 22.56 -6.02
N PHE A 110 10.52 21.53 -6.69
CA PHE A 110 9.09 21.33 -6.91
C PHE A 110 8.30 21.22 -5.60
N LEU A 111 8.73 20.31 -4.70
CA LEU A 111 8.10 20.15 -3.39
C LEU A 111 8.31 21.37 -2.47
N GLY A 112 9.25 22.25 -2.81
CA GLY A 112 9.50 23.54 -2.16
C GLY A 112 8.68 24.70 -2.70
N GLY A 113 7.82 24.48 -3.71
CA GLY A 113 6.89 25.48 -4.25
C GLY A 113 7.25 26.06 -5.62
N VAL A 114 8.33 25.61 -6.25
CA VAL A 114 8.61 25.92 -7.67
C VAL A 114 7.67 25.09 -8.54
N SER A 115 7.24 25.61 -9.69
CA SER A 115 6.44 24.80 -10.63
C SER A 115 7.24 23.57 -11.09
N TYR A 116 6.56 22.46 -11.38
CA TYR A 116 7.24 21.24 -11.81
C TYR A 116 8.04 21.43 -13.11
N GLU A 117 7.50 22.23 -14.03
CA GLU A 117 8.12 22.55 -15.32
C GLU A 117 9.40 23.36 -15.11
N ASP A 118 9.33 24.43 -14.31
CA ASP A 118 10.50 25.26 -14.02
C ASP A 118 11.56 24.45 -13.25
N ALA A 119 11.15 23.61 -12.31
CA ALA A 119 12.06 22.74 -11.58
C ALA A 119 12.81 21.77 -12.50
N CYS A 120 12.11 21.16 -13.47
CA CYS A 120 12.73 20.27 -14.45
C CYS A 120 13.62 21.04 -15.44
N ALA A 121 13.24 22.27 -15.80
CA ALA A 121 14.06 23.13 -16.66
C ALA A 121 15.36 23.59 -15.97
N CYS A 122 15.29 23.92 -14.68
CA CYS A 122 16.45 24.34 -13.89
C CYS A 122 17.39 23.16 -13.57
N PHE A 123 16.82 21.97 -13.36
CA PHE A 123 17.56 20.78 -12.95
C PHE A 123 17.22 19.58 -13.86
N PRO A 124 17.63 19.63 -15.14
CA PRO A 124 17.28 18.57 -16.09
C PRO A 124 17.97 17.25 -15.74
N LEU A 125 17.34 16.15 -16.10
CA LEU A 125 17.97 14.83 -16.04
C LEU A 125 19.02 14.70 -17.14
N ALA A 126 20.14 14.03 -16.84
CA ALA A 126 21.18 13.76 -17.83
C ALA A 126 20.72 12.81 -18.95
N ASP A 127 19.85 11.86 -18.64
CA ASP A 127 19.24 10.99 -19.64
C ASP A 127 18.14 11.73 -20.41
N ALA A 128 18.36 11.94 -21.70
CA ALA A 128 17.43 12.69 -22.55
C ALA A 128 16.05 12.03 -22.66
N GLY A 129 15.98 10.70 -22.61
CA GLY A 129 14.71 9.96 -22.64
C GLY A 129 13.89 10.20 -21.38
N ALA A 130 14.52 10.10 -20.21
CA ALA A 130 13.89 10.38 -18.93
C ALA A 130 13.51 11.86 -18.79
N ALA A 131 14.37 12.79 -19.26
CA ALA A 131 14.06 14.22 -19.29
C ALA A 131 12.83 14.52 -20.17
N ALA A 132 12.77 13.92 -21.36
CA ALA A 132 11.60 14.07 -22.24
C ALA A 132 10.32 13.49 -21.62
N GLU A 133 10.41 12.33 -20.95
CA GLU A 133 9.28 11.73 -20.22
C GLU A 133 8.83 12.60 -19.03
N SER A 134 9.77 13.25 -18.32
CA SER A 134 9.45 14.23 -17.27
C SER A 134 8.59 15.36 -17.80
N CYS A 135 8.86 15.85 -19.00
CA CYS A 135 8.15 16.96 -19.64
C CYS A 135 6.95 16.52 -20.51
N ALA A 136 6.66 15.22 -20.59
CA ALA A 136 5.55 14.72 -21.40
C ALA A 136 4.19 15.24 -20.86
N PRO A 137 3.18 15.48 -21.72
CA PRO A 137 1.87 16.02 -21.30
C PRO A 137 1.21 15.23 -20.16
N ARG A 138 1.38 13.91 -20.15
CA ARG A 138 0.89 13.03 -19.07
C ARG A 138 1.59 13.31 -17.74
N SER A 139 2.90 13.53 -17.76
CA SER A 139 3.68 13.85 -16.56
C SER A 139 3.29 15.22 -16.01
N LEU A 140 3.11 16.22 -16.87
CA LEU A 140 2.64 17.56 -16.48
C LEU A 140 1.24 17.50 -15.85
N GLN A 141 0.33 16.70 -16.43
CA GLN A 141 -1.00 16.48 -15.85
C GLN A 141 -0.94 15.82 -14.47
N ILE A 142 0.00 14.90 -14.22
CA ILE A 142 0.22 14.30 -12.90
C ILE A 142 0.86 15.29 -11.93
N ALA A 143 1.79 16.13 -12.39
CA ALA A 143 2.39 17.19 -11.59
C ALA A 143 1.34 18.17 -11.09
N ALA A 144 0.43 18.61 -11.98
CA ALA A 144 -0.71 19.45 -11.59
C ALA A 144 -1.62 18.77 -10.56
N GLU A 145 -1.85 17.46 -10.64
CA GLU A 145 -2.58 16.73 -9.58
C GLU A 145 -1.83 16.73 -8.23
N ILE A 146 -0.50 16.71 -8.26
CA ILE A 146 0.34 16.77 -7.06
C ILE A 146 0.30 18.19 -6.48
N ASP A 147 0.36 19.24 -7.30
CA ASP A 147 0.20 20.63 -6.86
C ASP A 147 -1.12 20.86 -6.14
N GLN A 148 -2.22 20.34 -6.69
CA GLN A 148 -3.52 20.44 -6.04
C GLN A 148 -3.57 19.70 -4.70
N LEU A 149 -2.82 18.61 -4.53
CA LEU A 149 -2.68 17.94 -3.24
C LEU A 149 -1.85 18.79 -2.28
N LEU A 150 -0.72 19.35 -2.73
CA LEU A 150 0.15 20.20 -1.93
C LEU A 150 -0.62 21.42 -1.39
N VAL A 151 -1.40 22.08 -2.24
CA VAL A 151 -2.26 23.23 -1.84
C VAL A 151 -3.34 22.80 -0.83
N ARG A 152 -4.03 21.68 -1.08
CA ARG A 152 -5.13 21.21 -0.22
C ARG A 152 -4.69 20.90 1.21
N HIS A 153 -3.48 20.36 1.38
CA HIS A 153 -2.98 19.91 2.68
C HIS A 153 -1.80 20.75 3.18
N ALA A 154 -1.64 21.97 2.64
CA ALA A 154 -0.55 22.84 3.03
C ALA A 154 -0.63 23.19 4.54
N PRO A 155 0.50 23.23 5.26
CA PRO A 155 1.83 22.85 4.79
C PRO A 155 2.05 21.34 4.81
N LEU A 156 2.57 20.78 3.71
CA LEU A 156 3.10 19.41 3.70
C LEU A 156 4.61 19.42 3.92
N VAL A 157 5.05 18.66 4.91
CA VAL A 157 6.45 18.61 5.33
C VAL A 157 6.97 17.17 5.34
N PRO A 158 8.29 16.96 5.19
CA PRO A 158 8.92 15.66 5.40
C PRO A 158 8.53 15.03 6.75
N SER A 159 7.77 13.95 6.74
CA SER A 159 7.23 13.32 7.96
C SER A 159 8.06 12.10 8.38
N MET A 160 8.26 11.15 7.46
CA MET A 160 9.02 9.93 7.73
C MET A 160 9.80 9.46 6.51
N LEU A 161 11.06 9.09 6.73
CA LEU A 161 11.87 8.39 5.74
C LEU A 161 11.78 6.89 5.98
N ILE A 162 11.30 6.13 5.00
CA ILE A 162 11.22 4.67 5.07
C ILE A 162 12.18 4.05 4.07
N ARG A 163 13.02 3.14 4.56
CA ARG A 163 13.99 2.38 3.76
C ARG A 163 13.64 0.90 3.80
N CYS A 164 13.78 0.19 2.68
CA CYS A 164 13.77 -1.27 2.66
C CYS A 164 14.73 -1.82 1.60
N GLU A 165 15.21 -3.03 1.83
CA GLU A 165 15.87 -3.84 0.80
C GLU A 165 14.80 -4.59 0.03
N ARG A 166 14.67 -4.29 -1.27
CA ARG A 166 13.70 -4.94 -2.14
C ARG A 166 14.39 -5.92 -3.06
N VAL A 167 13.86 -7.14 -3.15
CA VAL A 167 14.13 -8.06 -4.26
C VAL A 167 12.85 -8.20 -5.06
N ALA A 168 12.90 -7.88 -6.35
CA ALA A 168 11.78 -8.01 -7.26
C ALA A 168 12.00 -9.21 -8.19
N TYR A 169 10.96 -10.02 -8.38
CA TYR A 169 10.96 -11.21 -9.21
C TYR A 169 9.99 -11.05 -10.38
N ALA A 170 10.45 -11.47 -11.55
CA ALA A 170 9.67 -11.59 -12.77
C ALA A 170 9.74 -13.04 -13.31
N PRO A 171 8.80 -13.47 -14.17
CA PRO A 171 8.86 -14.77 -14.80
C PRO A 171 10.18 -14.89 -15.57
N ALA A 172 10.86 -16.02 -15.41
CA ALA A 172 12.07 -16.30 -16.14
C ALA A 172 11.80 -16.48 -17.66
N PRO A 173 12.77 -16.18 -18.54
CA PRO A 173 12.54 -16.13 -19.99
C PRO A 173 12.21 -17.49 -20.63
N LEU A 174 12.72 -18.58 -20.07
CA LEU A 174 12.54 -19.95 -20.54
C LEU A 174 11.80 -20.73 -19.47
N LEU A 175 10.47 -20.87 -19.56
CA LEU A 175 9.68 -21.44 -18.47
C LEU A 175 8.46 -22.27 -18.88
N PRO A 176 7.95 -23.11 -17.94
CA PRO A 176 6.72 -23.87 -18.11
C PRO A 176 5.50 -22.98 -18.35
N ALA A 177 4.53 -23.49 -19.11
CA ALA A 177 3.32 -22.78 -19.53
C ALA A 177 2.41 -22.29 -18.37
N ASP A 178 2.70 -22.64 -17.11
CA ASP A 178 1.88 -22.35 -15.94
C ASP A 178 2.27 -21.07 -15.17
N VAL A 179 3.25 -20.29 -15.65
CA VAL A 179 3.65 -19.00 -15.06
C VAL A 179 3.11 -17.83 -15.91
N PRO A 180 2.17 -17.01 -15.38
CA PRO A 180 1.68 -15.84 -16.10
C PRO A 180 2.78 -14.82 -16.37
N CYS A 181 2.88 -14.30 -17.60
CA CYS A 181 3.91 -13.35 -18.03
C CYS A 181 3.91 -12.03 -17.22
N ASP A 182 2.76 -11.66 -16.68
CA ASP A 182 2.52 -10.44 -15.92
C ASP A 182 2.65 -10.63 -14.40
N LEU A 183 2.86 -11.87 -13.92
CA LEU A 183 3.08 -12.15 -12.50
C LEU A 183 4.35 -11.41 -12.02
N ARG A 184 4.24 -10.66 -10.93
CA ARG A 184 5.38 -10.01 -10.28
C ARG A 184 5.30 -10.26 -8.78
N ILE A 185 6.42 -10.65 -8.19
CA ILE A 185 6.52 -10.88 -6.75
C ILE A 185 7.66 -10.04 -6.20
N THR A 186 7.46 -9.35 -5.08
CA THR A 186 8.53 -8.59 -4.43
C THR A 186 8.64 -8.94 -2.97
N PHE A 187 9.86 -9.05 -2.45
CA PHE A 187 10.13 -9.15 -1.01
C PHE A 187 10.76 -7.84 -0.55
N ASP A 188 10.14 -7.20 0.43
CA ASP A 188 10.71 -6.06 1.14
C ASP A 188 11.21 -6.52 2.51
N GLU A 189 12.53 -6.48 2.68
CA GLU A 189 13.25 -6.89 3.88
C GLU A 189 13.93 -5.70 4.54
N ARG A 190 14.39 -5.89 5.79
CA ARG A 190 15.12 -4.88 6.56
C ARG A 190 14.43 -3.51 6.49
N ILE A 191 13.09 -3.54 6.60
CA ILE A 191 12.28 -2.33 6.55
C ILE A 191 12.61 -1.54 7.81
N ALA A 192 13.05 -0.30 7.62
CA ALA A 192 13.37 0.61 8.69
C ALA A 192 12.77 1.99 8.39
N TYR A 193 12.56 2.78 9.43
CA TYR A 193 12.05 4.13 9.32
C TYR A 193 12.90 5.09 10.14
N ARG A 194 12.86 6.36 9.77
CA ARG A 194 13.37 7.48 10.56
C ARG A 194 12.26 8.52 10.65
N ASP A 195 11.95 8.92 11.88
CA ASP A 195 10.99 9.97 12.18
C ASP A 195 11.65 11.33 11.94
N LEU A 196 11.14 12.14 11.01
CA LEU A 196 11.76 13.42 10.68
C LEU A 196 11.25 14.60 11.52
N PHE A 197 10.28 14.38 12.40
CA PHE A 197 9.85 15.36 13.41
C PHE A 197 10.63 15.22 14.71
N ALA A 198 11.15 14.02 15.01
CA ALA A 198 12.03 13.82 16.15
C ALA A 198 13.46 14.30 15.83
N SER A 199 13.89 15.39 16.46
CA SER A 199 15.27 15.87 16.41
C SER A 199 16.26 14.78 16.83
N GLY A 200 17.31 14.57 16.05
CA GLY A 200 18.33 13.56 16.35
C GLY A 200 17.90 12.10 16.14
N SER A 201 16.75 11.85 15.48
CA SER A 201 16.25 10.49 15.27
C SER A 201 17.21 9.60 14.50
N SER A 202 17.48 8.43 15.07
CA SER A 202 18.16 7.33 14.37
C SER A 202 17.18 6.55 13.49
N THR A 203 17.73 5.72 12.61
CA THR A 203 16.93 4.78 11.82
C THR A 203 16.55 3.58 12.68
N THR A 204 15.26 3.28 12.79
CA THR A 204 14.71 2.20 13.62
C THR A 204 14.13 1.08 12.74
N PRO A 205 14.47 -0.19 12.99
CA PRO A 205 13.85 -1.33 12.30
C PRO A 205 12.35 -1.39 12.56
N LEU A 206 11.56 -1.57 11.50
CA LEU A 206 10.10 -1.72 11.56
C LEU A 206 9.67 -3.20 11.64
N LEU A 207 10.52 -4.08 11.15
CA LEU A 207 10.34 -5.53 11.19
C LEU A 207 11.50 -6.17 11.94
N ARG A 208 11.27 -7.35 12.52
CA ARG A 208 12.33 -8.14 13.14
C ARG A 208 13.29 -8.67 12.06
N THR A 209 14.51 -9.01 12.47
CA THR A 209 15.48 -9.65 11.57
C THR A 209 14.90 -10.93 10.98
N GLY A 210 14.96 -11.05 9.66
CA GLY A 210 14.41 -12.18 8.91
C GLY A 210 12.95 -12.04 8.50
N GLU A 211 12.18 -11.12 9.10
CA GLU A 211 10.82 -10.83 8.63
C GLU A 211 10.85 -10.06 7.30
N ALA A 212 9.84 -10.31 6.47
CA ALA A 212 9.66 -9.66 5.17
C ALA A 212 8.20 -9.28 4.91
N VAL A 213 8.00 -8.31 4.02
CA VAL A 213 6.70 -8.05 3.40
C VAL A 213 6.77 -8.50 1.95
N MET A 214 6.02 -9.54 1.62
CA MET A 214 5.88 -10.02 0.24
C MET A 214 4.67 -9.36 -0.41
N GLU A 215 4.82 -8.88 -1.65
CA GLU A 215 3.73 -8.39 -2.49
C GLU A 215 3.65 -9.26 -3.76
N VAL A 216 2.47 -9.81 -4.05
CA VAL A 216 2.18 -10.57 -5.28
C VAL A 216 1.25 -9.74 -6.16
N LYS A 217 1.61 -9.58 -7.44
CA LYS A 217 0.87 -8.79 -8.42
C LYS A 217 0.60 -9.65 -9.67
N ALA A 218 -0.67 -9.81 -10.02
CA ALA A 218 -1.11 -10.52 -11.22
C ALA A 218 -2.42 -9.91 -11.74
N SER A 219 -2.68 -10.00 -13.05
CA SER A 219 -3.94 -9.56 -13.66
C SER A 219 -5.06 -10.61 -13.50
N GLY A 220 -4.69 -11.89 -13.32
CA GLY A 220 -5.62 -13.00 -13.15
C GLY A 220 -5.52 -13.71 -11.80
N PRO A 221 -6.19 -14.86 -11.64
CA PRO A 221 -6.00 -15.76 -10.51
C PRO A 221 -4.53 -16.16 -10.34
N PHE A 222 -4.15 -16.48 -9.10
CA PHE A 222 -2.80 -16.97 -8.85
C PHE A 222 -2.60 -18.37 -9.44
N PRO A 223 -1.43 -18.67 -10.03
CA PRO A 223 -1.15 -20.00 -10.55
C PRO A 223 -1.17 -21.03 -9.42
N LEU A 224 -1.54 -22.27 -9.74
CA LEU A 224 -1.78 -23.31 -8.74
C LEU A 224 -0.56 -23.61 -7.88
N TRP A 225 0.65 -23.57 -8.45
CA TRP A 225 1.89 -23.75 -7.70
C TRP A 225 2.06 -22.68 -6.61
N LEU A 226 1.68 -21.43 -6.89
CA LEU A 226 1.80 -20.33 -5.93
C LEU A 226 0.76 -20.48 -4.83
N VAL A 227 -0.47 -20.89 -5.17
CA VAL A 227 -1.52 -21.17 -4.19
C VAL A 227 -1.10 -22.32 -3.25
N ARG A 228 -0.51 -23.39 -3.78
CA ARG A 228 0.02 -24.50 -2.98
C ARG A 228 1.15 -24.04 -2.06
N ALA A 229 2.13 -23.29 -2.59
CA ALA A 229 3.23 -22.77 -1.79
C ALA A 229 2.76 -21.84 -0.66
N LEU A 230 1.77 -20.97 -0.92
CA LEU A 230 1.14 -20.13 0.10
C LEU A 230 0.45 -20.98 1.18
N GLY A 231 -0.23 -22.06 0.78
CA GLY A 231 -0.90 -23.00 1.69
C GLY A 231 0.08 -23.76 2.57
N GLU A 232 1.10 -24.37 1.97
CA GLU A 232 2.17 -25.12 2.67
C GLU A 232 2.97 -24.24 3.62
N GLY A 233 3.23 -22.99 3.23
CA GLY A 233 3.89 -22.00 4.07
C GLY A 233 3.00 -21.36 5.14
N HIS A 234 1.71 -21.70 5.20
CA HIS A 234 0.72 -21.05 6.06
C HIS A 234 0.73 -19.50 5.91
N VAL A 235 0.88 -19.03 4.67
CA VAL A 235 1.06 -17.62 4.33
C VAL A 235 -0.29 -17.00 3.95
N TYR A 236 -0.84 -16.18 4.85
CA TYR A 236 -2.16 -15.57 4.67
C TYR A 236 -2.07 -14.09 4.30
N PRO A 237 -3.01 -13.58 3.47
CA PRO A 237 -3.05 -12.17 3.10
C PRO A 237 -3.17 -11.25 4.32
N THR A 238 -2.43 -10.16 4.31
CA THR A 238 -2.50 -9.12 5.36
C THR A 238 -2.51 -7.73 4.75
N SER A 239 -3.15 -6.77 5.45
CA SER A 239 -3.01 -5.36 5.10
C SER A 239 -1.79 -4.78 5.82
N PHE A 240 -0.73 -4.46 5.08
CA PHE A 240 0.45 -3.80 5.64
C PHE A 240 0.75 -2.46 4.95
N SER A 241 0.79 -1.39 5.73
CA SER A 241 1.19 -0.05 5.28
C SER A 241 2.49 0.32 5.99
N LYS A 242 3.62 0.33 5.27
CA LYS A 242 4.92 0.72 5.84
C LYS A 242 4.85 2.04 6.62
N TYR A 243 4.23 3.06 6.04
CA TYR A 243 4.05 4.36 6.72
C TYR A 243 3.10 4.29 7.92
N GLY A 244 2.07 3.45 7.87
CA GLY A 244 1.14 3.33 8.99
C GLY A 244 1.73 2.56 10.16
N ALA A 245 2.53 1.55 9.86
CA ALA A 245 3.29 0.81 10.86
C ALA A 245 4.39 1.68 11.49
N ALA A 246 5.12 2.47 10.68
CA ALA A 246 6.10 3.42 11.18
C ALA A 246 5.46 4.50 12.08
N TYR A 247 4.32 5.07 11.69
CA TYR A 247 3.56 6.01 12.50
C TYR A 247 3.20 5.44 13.89
N ARG A 248 2.59 4.26 13.92
CA ARG A 248 2.22 3.59 15.17
C ARG A 248 3.42 3.21 16.03
N ALA A 249 4.58 2.94 15.43
CA ALA A 249 5.80 2.68 16.17
C ALA A 249 6.33 3.93 16.90
N CYS A 250 5.96 5.13 16.45
CA CYS A 250 6.27 6.39 17.13
C CYS A 250 5.28 6.76 18.24
N GLU A 251 4.02 6.31 18.19
CA GLU A 251 2.99 6.70 19.18
C GLU A 251 3.36 6.41 20.64
N PRO A 252 4.00 5.28 21.01
CA PRO A 252 4.46 5.06 22.38
C PRO A 252 5.47 6.10 22.87
N MET A 253 6.13 6.82 21.96
CA MET A 253 7.13 7.86 22.26
C MET A 253 6.54 9.27 22.28
N LEU A 254 5.29 9.46 21.86
CA LEU A 254 4.61 10.77 21.74
C LEU A 254 3.62 11.06 22.88
N ARG A 255 3.27 10.06 23.70
CA ARG A 255 2.51 10.29 24.94
C ARG A 255 3.50 10.68 26.04
N PRO A 256 3.30 11.79 26.78
CA PRO A 256 3.91 11.93 28.09
C PRO A 256 3.53 10.69 28.89
N VAL A 257 4.50 10.11 29.60
CA VAL A 257 4.21 9.10 30.61
C VAL A 257 3.30 9.78 31.62
N ALA A 258 1.99 9.59 31.48
CA ALA A 258 1.08 9.87 32.57
C ALA A 258 1.55 8.98 33.72
N GLU A 259 1.95 9.59 34.83
CA GLU A 259 2.31 8.88 36.05
C GLU A 259 1.24 7.84 36.34
N ALA A 260 1.68 6.60 36.51
CA ALA A 260 0.79 5.51 36.87
C ALA A 260 0.10 5.88 38.18
N PRO A 261 -1.24 5.78 38.28
CA PRO A 261 -1.88 5.94 39.58
C PRO A 261 -1.41 4.80 40.48
N GLU A 262 -0.93 5.15 41.68
CA GLU A 262 -0.59 4.20 42.73
C GLU A 262 -1.78 3.25 42.94
N VAL A 263 -1.53 1.96 42.73
CA VAL A 263 -2.50 0.91 43.04
C VAL A 263 -2.54 0.75 44.55
N GLU A 264 -3.45 1.48 45.20
CA GLU A 264 -3.86 1.16 46.57
C GLU A 264 -4.50 -0.23 46.59
N ARG A 265 -3.79 -1.17 47.21
CA ARG A 265 -4.32 -2.49 47.58
C ARG A 265 -5.40 -2.30 48.65
N ARG A 266 -6.68 -2.45 48.26
CA ARG A 266 -7.74 -2.81 49.21
C ARG A 266 -8.73 -3.82 48.62
N GLY A 267 -8.71 -5.02 49.20
CA GLY A 267 -9.91 -5.77 49.59
C GLY A 267 -10.76 -6.39 48.49
N ALA A 268 -10.62 -7.70 48.33
CA ALA A 268 -11.67 -8.55 47.79
C ALA A 268 -12.97 -8.38 48.58
N HIS A 269 -14.11 -8.21 47.89
CA HIS A 269 -15.39 -8.89 48.09
C HIS A 269 -16.53 -8.12 47.40
N THR A 270 -17.41 -8.86 46.74
CA THR A 270 -18.68 -8.45 46.09
C THR A 270 -18.49 -7.72 44.74
N SER A 271 -19.15 -8.06 43.63
CA SER A 271 -20.45 -8.70 43.44
C SER A 271 -20.51 -9.45 42.09
N GLN A 272 -20.64 -10.77 42.18
CA GLN A 272 -21.16 -11.64 41.14
C GLN A 272 -22.69 -11.40 41.06
N ALA A 273 -23.13 -10.29 40.43
CA ALA A 273 -24.56 -9.93 40.36
C ALA A 273 -24.97 -9.14 39.12
N ALA A 274 -24.14 -9.06 38.08
CA ALA A 274 -24.45 -8.32 36.85
C ALA A 274 -24.45 -9.18 35.57
N ALA A 275 -24.24 -10.50 35.67
CA ALA A 275 -24.14 -11.40 34.51
C ALA A 275 -25.41 -12.22 34.22
N ASP A 276 -26.40 -12.26 35.13
CA ASP A 276 -27.57 -13.13 35.00
C ASP A 276 -28.87 -12.42 34.57
N GLN A 277 -28.84 -11.14 34.18
CA GLN A 277 -30.05 -10.41 33.72
C GLN A 277 -30.15 -10.16 32.21
N GLN A 278 -29.22 -10.65 31.40
CA GLN A 278 -29.27 -10.48 29.94
C GLN A 278 -29.55 -11.78 29.15
N ALA A 279 -29.72 -12.91 29.85
CA ALA A 279 -30.00 -14.21 29.23
C ALA A 279 -31.49 -14.61 29.20
N GLU A 280 -32.39 -13.88 29.88
CA GLU A 280 -33.84 -14.24 29.95
C GLU A 280 -34.76 -13.42 29.03
N ARG A 281 -34.23 -12.57 28.14
CA ARG A 281 -35.07 -11.77 27.20
C ARG A 281 -35.22 -12.32 25.78
N PHE A 282 -34.77 -13.54 25.51
CA PHE A 282 -34.92 -14.20 24.20
C PHE A 282 -35.68 -15.54 24.20
N ALA A 283 -36.37 -15.87 25.30
CA ALA A 283 -37.16 -17.10 25.40
C ALA A 283 -38.60 -16.81 25.83
N ALA A 284 -39.38 -16.12 24.98
CA ALA A 284 -40.83 -16.11 25.11
C ALA A 284 -41.55 -15.81 23.79
N ALA A 285 -42.52 -16.69 23.49
CA ALA A 285 -43.69 -16.53 22.60
C ALA A 285 -43.59 -17.09 21.16
N PRO A 286 -44.70 -17.59 20.57
CA PRO A 286 -44.93 -19.03 20.46
C PRO A 286 -45.19 -19.52 19.02
N HIS A 287 -45.16 -20.84 18.87
CA HIS A 287 -45.57 -21.59 17.69
C HIS A 287 -47.01 -21.28 17.26
N SER A 288 -47.21 -21.02 15.97
CA SER A 288 -48.48 -21.32 15.28
C SER A 288 -48.23 -21.71 13.82
N SER A 289 -49.19 -22.49 13.33
CA SER A 289 -49.08 -23.55 12.32
C SER A 289 -49.55 -23.15 10.91
N HIS A 290 -49.02 -23.91 9.94
CA HIS A 290 -49.46 -24.19 8.56
C HIS A 290 -48.92 -23.39 7.36
N PRO A 291 -48.62 -24.09 6.24
CA PRO A 291 -47.89 -23.54 5.11
C PRO A 291 -48.82 -22.91 4.07
N ARG A 292 -48.55 -21.67 3.67
CA ARG A 292 -49.15 -21.07 2.46
C ARG A 292 -48.12 -21.05 1.33
N ARG A 293 -48.43 -21.82 0.28
CA ARG A 293 -47.82 -21.74 -1.05
C ARG A 293 -47.85 -20.29 -1.55
N PHE A 294 -46.71 -19.77 -1.99
CA PHE A 294 -46.66 -18.51 -2.74
C PHE A 294 -46.14 -18.76 -4.15
N ARG A 295 -46.94 -18.31 -5.13
CA ARG A 295 -46.71 -18.37 -6.58
C ARG A 295 -45.60 -17.42 -7.01
N ALA A 296 -44.79 -17.86 -7.98
CA ALA A 296 -43.84 -17.02 -8.70
C ALA A 296 -44.56 -15.97 -9.57
N PRO A 297 -44.02 -14.74 -9.72
CA PRO A 297 -44.54 -13.77 -10.67
C PRO A 297 -44.14 -14.14 -12.11
N ALA A 298 -45.09 -14.06 -13.03
CA ALA A 298 -44.88 -14.23 -14.46
C ALA A 298 -44.08 -13.06 -15.04
N MET A 299 -42.98 -13.37 -15.75
CA MET A 299 -42.31 -12.39 -16.62
C MET A 299 -43.15 -12.20 -17.88
N THR A 300 -43.58 -10.96 -18.12
CA THR A 300 -44.22 -10.52 -19.35
C THR A 300 -43.18 -10.45 -20.48
N SER A 301 -43.45 -11.17 -21.57
CA SER A 301 -42.68 -11.08 -22.80
C SER A 301 -43.03 -9.79 -23.55
N ALA A 302 -42.07 -8.90 -23.76
CA ALA A 302 -42.18 -7.84 -24.75
C ALA A 302 -41.65 -8.36 -26.11
N LYS A 303 -42.57 -8.52 -27.06
CA LYS A 303 -42.29 -8.74 -28.49
C LYS A 303 -41.42 -7.60 -29.04
N LYS A 304 -40.29 -7.93 -29.66
CA LYS A 304 -39.79 -7.18 -30.82
C LYS A 304 -39.93 -8.08 -32.05
N GLY A 305 -40.97 -7.82 -32.83
CA GLY A 305 -41.03 -8.21 -34.24
C GLY A 305 -40.10 -7.31 -35.03
N GLY A 306 -39.35 -7.90 -35.96
CA GLY A 306 -38.33 -7.21 -36.75
C GLY A 306 -38.85 -6.58 -38.04
N ARG A 307 -37.90 -6.03 -38.81
CA ARG A 307 -37.64 -6.41 -40.21
C ARG A 307 -36.43 -5.66 -40.75
N CYS A 308 -35.76 -6.34 -41.66
CA CYS A 308 -34.71 -5.87 -42.55
C CYS A 308 -35.16 -4.67 -43.41
N ALA A 309 -34.22 -3.76 -43.66
CA ALA A 309 -33.72 -3.39 -44.99
C ALA A 309 -32.41 -2.60 -44.77
#